data_AF-A0A1C3NJD9-F1
#
_entry.id   AF-A0A1C3NJD9-F1
#
_cell.length_a   1.000
_cell.length_b   1.000
_cell.length_c   1.000
_cell.angle_alpha   90.00
_cell.angle_beta   90.00
_cell.angle_gamma   90.00
#
_symmetry.space_group_name_H-M   'P 1'
#
loop_
_entity.id
_entity.type
_entity.pdbx_description
1 polymer ?
#
loop_
_entity_poly.entity_id
_entity_poly.type
_entity_poly.pdbx_seq_one_letter_code
_entity_poly.pdbx_strand_id
1 'polypeptide(L)'
;MRSMTRGSLALLASLTLFAGVAHASSSVSAASPVERCASAPEIGFGQALVCYHDAIEQQPLIYTRIATSSVAGVERRDYLPTSQDWSPEGLVTPARWHAGTLAA
;
A
#
# COMPACT_ATOMS: atom_id res chain seq x y z
N MET A 1 -27.52 -57.50 25.54
CA MET A 1 -26.68 -57.19 24.36
C MET A 1 -27.41 -56.19 23.46
N ARG A 2 -26.65 -55.31 22.78
CA ARG A 2 -27.03 -54.27 21.80
C ARG A 2 -27.08 -52.82 22.30
N SER A 3 -25.86 -52.35 22.57
CA SER A 3 -25.27 -51.06 22.17
C SER A 3 -26.02 -50.26 21.09
N MET A 4 -26.39 -49.02 21.40
CA MET A 4 -26.52 -47.91 20.44
C MET A 4 -26.05 -46.58 21.06
N THR A 5 -24.78 -46.51 21.45
CA THR A 5 -24.07 -45.24 21.73
C THR A 5 -23.21 -44.88 20.53
N ARG A 6 -23.82 -44.37 19.45
CA ARG A 6 -23.07 -43.86 18.28
C ARG A 6 -23.60 -42.57 17.67
N GLY A 7 -24.58 -41.90 18.30
CA GLY A 7 -25.24 -40.72 17.72
C GLY A 7 -24.64 -39.36 18.08
N SER A 8 -23.70 -39.26 19.03
CA SER A 8 -23.32 -37.96 19.62
C SER A 8 -21.89 -37.50 19.36
N LEU A 9 -21.07 -38.26 18.64
CA LEU A 9 -19.67 -37.90 18.40
C LEU A 9 -19.42 -37.21 17.04
N ALA A 10 -20.41 -37.19 16.14
CA ALA A 10 -20.22 -36.61 14.81
C ALA A 10 -20.46 -35.09 14.74
N LEU A 11 -21.09 -34.48 15.75
CA LEU A 11 -21.47 -33.05 15.67
C LEU A 11 -20.38 -32.08 16.19
N LEU A 12 -19.35 -32.59 16.87
CA LEU A 12 -18.31 -31.74 17.50
C LEU A 12 -17.06 -31.53 16.64
N ALA A 13 -16.97 -32.14 15.46
CA ALA A 13 -15.77 -32.09 14.61
C ALA A 13 -15.75 -30.92 13.60
N SER A 14 -16.78 -30.07 13.55
CA SER A 14 -16.91 -29.05 12.48
C SER A 14 -16.46 -27.65 12.88
N LEU A 15 -15.83 -27.46 14.05
CA LEU A 15 -15.66 -26.14 14.67
C LEU A 15 -14.30 -25.46 14.51
N THR A 16 -13.34 -25.98 13.75
CA THR A 16 -11.97 -25.42 13.76
C THR A 16 -11.29 -25.34 12.40
N LEU A 17 -11.91 -24.71 11.39
CA LEU A 17 -11.22 -24.42 10.12
C LEU A 17 -11.58 -23.05 9.52
N PHE A 18 -11.52 -22.00 10.33
CA PHE A 18 -11.26 -20.63 9.81
C PHE A 18 -10.34 -19.89 10.79
N ALA A 19 -9.18 -20.49 11.08
CA ALA A 19 -8.04 -19.71 11.56
C ALA A 19 -7.53 -18.90 10.35
N GLY A 20 -8.11 -17.72 10.17
CA GLY A 20 -7.60 -16.75 9.21
C GLY A 20 -6.13 -16.52 9.49
N VAL A 21 -5.27 -16.83 8.52
CA VAL A 21 -3.90 -16.37 8.49
C VAL A 21 -3.94 -14.85 8.47
N ALA A 22 -3.83 -14.25 9.66
CA ALA A 22 -3.55 -12.83 9.80
C ALA A 22 -2.19 -12.61 9.14
N HIS A 23 -2.19 -12.11 7.90
CA HIS A 23 -1.00 -11.65 7.23
C HIS A 23 -0.49 -10.46 8.05
N ALA A 24 0.46 -10.72 8.94
CA ALA A 24 1.13 -9.69 9.71
C ALA A 24 1.98 -8.87 8.72
N SER A 25 1.37 -7.84 8.15
CA SER A 25 2.08 -6.83 7.37
C SER A 25 3.12 -6.20 8.30
N SER A 26 4.36 -6.63 8.18
CA SER A 26 5.48 -6.05 8.91
C SER A 26 5.70 -4.65 8.35
N SER A 27 5.12 -3.63 9.00
CA SER A 27 5.42 -2.24 8.68
C SER A 27 6.81 -1.92 9.22
N VAL A 28 7.85 -2.31 8.49
CA VAL A 28 9.17 -1.69 8.68
C VAL A 28 8.98 -0.21 8.33
N SER A 29 9.04 0.64 9.35
CA SER A 29 9.06 2.09 9.14
C SER A 29 10.38 2.40 8.44
N ALA A 30 10.37 2.42 7.12
CA ALA A 30 11.51 2.86 6.35
C ALA A 30 11.78 4.32 6.69
N ALA A 31 13.03 4.66 7.00
CA ALA A 31 13.46 6.05 7.17
C ALA A 31 12.97 6.88 5.97
N SER A 32 12.47 8.08 6.23
CA SER A 32 12.01 8.98 5.18
C SER A 32 13.13 9.28 4.17
N PRO A 33 12.81 9.67 2.93
CA PRO A 33 13.82 10.09 1.95
C PRO A 33 14.76 11.17 2.49
N VAL A 34 14.25 12.09 3.31
CA VAL A 34 15.05 13.14 3.97
C VAL A 34 16.07 12.53 4.93
N GLU A 35 15.62 11.68 5.86
CA GLU A 35 16.51 11.03 6.84
C GLU A 35 17.59 10.19 6.18
N ARG A 36 17.26 9.51 5.08
CA ARG A 36 18.20 8.65 4.36
C ARG A 36 19.23 9.45 3.54
N CYS A 37 18.89 10.63 3.04
CA CYS A 37 19.73 11.34 2.07
C CYS A 37 20.40 12.59 2.63
N ALA A 38 19.82 13.23 3.64
CA ALA A 38 20.38 14.45 4.25
C ALA A 38 21.19 14.15 5.52
N SER A 39 20.79 13.14 6.29
CA SER A 39 21.40 12.83 7.60
C SER A 39 22.44 11.71 7.55
N ALA A 40 22.55 11.03 6.41
CA ALA A 40 23.46 9.91 6.18
C ALA A 40 24.89 10.41 5.82
N PRO A 41 25.90 10.24 6.69
CA PRO A 41 27.26 10.71 6.44
C PRO A 41 27.91 10.07 5.20
N GLU A 42 27.47 8.89 4.80
CA GLU A 42 27.95 8.14 3.63
C GLU A 42 27.51 8.71 2.27
N ILE A 43 26.40 9.45 2.22
CA ILE A 43 25.91 10.08 0.97
C ILE A 43 26.71 11.35 0.68
N GLY A 44 27.07 12.11 1.72
CA GLY A 44 27.78 13.38 1.59
C GLY A 44 26.95 14.49 0.92
N PHE A 45 27.27 15.75 1.22
CA PHE A 45 26.46 16.89 0.78
C PHE A 45 26.27 16.96 -0.75
N GLY A 46 27.32 16.63 -1.52
CA GLY A 46 27.28 16.70 -2.98
C GLY A 46 26.35 15.67 -3.67
N GLN A 47 25.94 14.61 -2.97
CA GLN A 47 25.02 13.60 -3.51
C GLN A 47 23.65 13.61 -2.84
N ALA A 48 23.45 14.43 -1.81
CA ALA A 48 22.19 14.46 -1.06
C ALA A 48 20.97 14.72 -1.96
N LEU A 49 21.08 15.62 -2.94
CA LEU A 49 19.99 15.90 -3.88
C LEU A 49 19.73 14.76 -4.87
N VAL A 50 20.78 14.09 -5.35
CA VAL A 50 20.65 12.93 -6.25
C VAL A 50 20.00 11.76 -5.50
N CYS A 51 20.48 11.47 -4.29
CA CYS A 51 19.87 10.49 -3.40
C CYS A 51 18.40 10.81 -3.14
N TYR A 52 18.08 12.07 -2.81
CA TYR A 52 16.71 12.47 -2.50
C TYR A 52 15.81 12.27 -3.71
N HIS A 53 16.24 12.70 -4.89
CA HIS A 53 15.52 12.48 -6.15
C HIS A 53 15.21 10.99 -6.36
N ASP A 54 16.21 10.12 -6.32
CA ASP A 54 16.04 8.69 -6.55
C ASP A 54 15.15 8.04 -5.48
N ALA A 55 15.25 8.50 -4.22
CA ALA A 55 14.42 8.04 -3.13
C ALA A 55 12.94 8.46 -3.27
N ILE A 56 12.67 9.64 -3.85
CA ILE A 56 11.31 10.06 -4.22
C ILE A 56 10.80 9.20 -5.38
N GLU A 57 11.59 8.94 -6.41
CA GLU A 57 11.13 8.14 -7.56
C GLU A 57 10.79 6.69 -7.21
N GLN A 58 11.46 6.10 -6.21
CA GLN A 58 11.24 4.72 -5.77
C GLN A 58 10.02 4.52 -4.88
N GLN A 59 9.45 5.59 -4.34
CA GLN A 59 8.27 5.48 -3.48
C GLN A 59 7.05 5.01 -4.30
N PRO A 60 6.20 4.15 -3.71
CA PRO A 60 5.07 3.57 -4.42
C PRO A 60 4.03 4.64 -4.77
N LEU A 61 3.53 4.60 -6.00
CA LEU A 61 2.40 5.43 -6.42
C LEU A 61 1.12 4.97 -5.73
N ILE A 62 0.35 5.93 -5.23
CA ILE A 62 -0.95 5.67 -4.60
C ILE A 62 -2.05 5.86 -5.63
N TYR A 63 -2.79 4.78 -5.90
CA TYR A 63 -3.93 4.78 -6.81
C TYR A 63 -5.23 4.70 -6.04
N THR A 64 -6.10 5.68 -6.24
CA THR A 64 -7.46 5.67 -5.69
C THR A 64 -8.43 5.31 -6.81
N ARG A 65 -9.20 4.23 -6.67
CA ARG A 65 -10.25 3.90 -7.63
C ARG A 65 -11.33 4.98 -7.57
N ILE A 66 -11.64 5.60 -8.70
CA ILE A 66 -12.62 6.69 -8.80
C ILE A 66 -13.90 6.30 -9.55
N ALA A 67 -13.83 5.29 -10.41
CA ALA A 67 -15.01 4.77 -11.10
C ALA A 67 -14.86 3.30 -11.47
N THR A 68 -16.01 2.66 -11.69
CA THR A 68 -16.13 1.37 -12.34
C THR A 68 -17.23 1.48 -13.39
N SER A 69 -16.99 0.96 -14.59
CA SER A 69 -17.96 0.90 -15.68
C SER A 69 -17.84 -0.42 -16.44
N SER A 70 -18.79 -0.70 -17.34
CA SER A 70 -18.70 -1.83 -18.27
C SER A 70 -18.56 -1.30 -19.69
N VAL A 71 -17.58 -1.79 -20.43
CA VAL A 71 -17.35 -1.44 -21.83
C VAL A 71 -17.27 -2.73 -22.63
N ALA A 72 -18.22 -2.94 -23.54
CA ALA A 72 -18.34 -4.17 -24.33
C ALA A 72 -18.37 -5.47 -23.48
N GLY A 73 -18.98 -5.41 -22.28
CA GLY A 73 -19.06 -6.55 -21.36
C GLY A 73 -17.81 -6.78 -20.51
N VAL A 74 -16.76 -5.95 -20.65
CA VAL A 74 -15.57 -5.98 -19.80
C VAL A 74 -15.67 -4.90 -18.72
N GLU A 75 -15.36 -5.26 -17.48
CA GLU A 75 -15.28 -4.30 -16.38
C GLU A 75 -14.08 -3.37 -16.56
N ARG A 76 -14.34 -2.07 -16.68
CA ARG A 76 -13.33 -1.01 -16.69
C ARG A 76 -13.29 -0.37 -15.31
N ARG A 77 -12.09 -0.27 -14.73
CA ARG A 77 -11.85 0.42 -13.46
C ARG A 77 -10.96 1.62 -13.72
N ASP A 78 -11.42 2.79 -13.32
CA ASP A 78 -10.69 4.04 -13.49
C ASP A 78 -10.03 4.42 -12.15
N TYR A 79 -8.76 4.76 -12.19
CA TYR A 79 -7.96 5.10 -11.02
C TYR A 79 -7.38 6.50 -11.16
N LEU A 80 -7.45 7.29 -10.08
CA LEU A 80 -6.76 8.57 -9.96
C LEU A 80 -5.40 8.33 -9.28
N PRO A 81 -4.28 8.67 -9.96
CA PRO A 81 -2.97 8.73 -9.31
C PRO A 81 -2.94 9.93 -8.37
N THR A 82 -2.67 9.67 -7.10
CA THR A 82 -2.19 10.72 -6.19
C THR A 82 -0.68 10.66 -6.26
N SER A 83 -0.05 11.68 -6.85
CA SER A 83 1.40 11.81 -6.79
C SER A 83 1.83 11.90 -5.35
N GLN A 84 3.04 11.41 -5.11
CA GLN A 84 3.66 11.44 -3.81
C GLN A 84 3.85 12.88 -3.29
N ASP A 85 4.05 12.99 -1.98
CA ASP A 85 4.48 14.24 -1.36
C ASP A 85 5.91 14.53 -1.80
N TRP A 86 6.09 15.56 -2.63
CA TRP A 86 7.41 15.96 -3.13
C TRP A 86 7.98 17.16 -2.37
N SER A 87 7.23 17.69 -1.41
CA SER A 87 7.67 18.82 -0.62
C SER A 87 8.48 18.32 0.56
N PRO A 88 9.81 18.54 0.58
CA PRO A 88 10.61 18.19 1.73
C PRO A 88 10.07 19.00 2.92
N GLU A 89 9.55 18.30 3.94
CA GLU A 89 9.01 18.90 5.16
C GLU A 89 7.93 19.99 4.94
N GLY A 90 7.23 19.98 3.80
CA GLY A 90 6.23 21.01 3.50
C GLY A 90 6.81 22.37 3.09
N LEU A 91 8.12 22.45 2.79
CA LEU A 91 8.81 23.70 2.44
C LEU A 91 8.46 24.25 1.06
N VAL A 92 7.87 23.42 0.18
CA VAL A 92 7.47 23.79 -1.18
C VAL A 92 5.98 23.48 -1.43
N THR A 93 5.28 24.33 -2.18
CA THR A 93 3.84 24.19 -2.48
C THR A 93 3.63 24.09 -3.99
N PRO A 94 2.72 23.24 -4.50
CA PRO A 94 1.80 22.35 -3.75
C PRO A 94 2.47 21.04 -3.32
N ALA A 95 2.40 20.65 -2.04
CA ALA A 95 3.10 19.47 -1.53
C ALA A 95 2.73 18.14 -2.21
N ARG A 96 1.48 18.02 -2.67
CA ARG A 96 0.99 16.86 -3.42
C ARG A 96 0.59 17.29 -4.82
N TRP A 97 0.90 16.46 -5.81
CA TRP A 97 0.33 16.61 -7.14
C TRP A 97 -0.80 15.59 -7.33
N HIS A 98 -1.94 16.04 -7.84
CA HIS A 98 -2.92 15.13 -8.40
C HIS A 98 -2.69 15.10 -9.89
N ALA A 99 -2.67 13.91 -10.50
CA ALA A 99 -2.74 13.81 -11.95
C ALA A 99 -4.18 14.17 -12.37
N GLY A 100 -4.51 15.46 -12.29
CA GLY A 100 -5.76 16.00 -12.75
C GLY A 100 -5.72 16.13 -14.26
N THR A 101 -6.68 15.50 -14.94
CA THR A 101 -7.03 15.80 -16.32
C THR A 101 -7.22 17.32 -16.43
N LEU A 102 -6.37 17.99 -17.21
CA LEU A 102 -6.67 19.33 -17.71
C LEU A 102 -7.97 19.19 -18.52
N ALA A 103 -9.10 19.54 -17.94
CA ALA A 103 -10.29 19.83 -18.71
C ALA A 103 -9.96 21.10 -19.52
N ALA A 104 -9.75 20.90 -20.81
CA ALA A 104 -9.65 21.97 -21.80
C ALA A 104 -11.00 22.68 -21.95
#